data_AF-A0A9Q0M106-F1
#
_entry.id   AF-A0A9Q0M106-F1
#
_cell.length_a   1.000
_cell.length_b   1.000
_cell.length_c   1.000
_cell.angle_alpha   90.00
_cell.angle_beta   90.00
_cell.angle_gamma   90.00
#
_symmetry.space_group_name_H-M   'P 1'
#
loop_
_entity.id
_entity.type
_entity.pdbx_description
1 polymer ?
#
loop_
_entity_poly.entity_id
_entity_poly.type
_entity_poly.pdbx_seq_one_letter_code
_entity_poly.pdbx_strand_id
1 'polypeptide(L)'
;MGRKYYCEYCEREFRDTLEDRRKHRQSASHLLARNEFYTHLLRKYYLKYGERLFPHFTYDELSLFLEIIKKPNSCKYHHFQQSNSTETSICKHGERCANSHRLNYEQISHWRSVFLNRVTILSSQKLLSSNDERPVLSKRKIKKDIMLNLWLERTHHMDDRSKKLMQQLIMRNL
;
A
#
# COMPACT_ATOMS: atom_id res chain seq x y z
N MET A 1 14.61 -20.28 25.17
CA MET A 1 14.12 -20.29 23.77
C MET A 1 13.91 -18.86 23.33
N GLY A 2 14.66 -18.37 22.33
CA GLY A 2 14.55 -16.99 21.86
C GLY A 2 13.20 -16.72 21.17
N ARG A 3 12.62 -15.53 21.34
CA ARG A 3 11.42 -15.12 20.61
C ARG A 3 11.72 -15.11 19.11
N LYS A 4 10.77 -15.62 18.31
CA LYS A 4 10.84 -15.60 16.84
C LYS A 4 9.81 -14.60 16.32
N TYR A 5 10.19 -13.86 15.29
CA TYR A 5 9.31 -12.95 14.57
C TYR A 5 8.89 -13.62 13.26
N TYR A 6 7.59 -13.62 12.99
CA TYR A 6 7.02 -14.09 11.72
C TYR A 6 6.59 -12.91 10.86
N CYS A 7 7.06 -12.85 9.61
CA CYS A 7 6.58 -11.88 8.64
C CYS A 7 5.43 -12.47 7.81
N GLU A 8 4.25 -11.86 7.89
CA GLU A 8 3.07 -12.28 7.12
C GLU A 8 3.18 -12.02 5.61
N TYR A 9 4.02 -11.07 5.17
CA TYR A 9 4.21 -10.80 3.75
C TYR A 9 5.17 -11.81 3.10
N CYS A 10 6.22 -12.20 3.83
CA CYS A 10 7.25 -13.10 3.32
C CYS A 10 7.06 -14.56 3.74
N GLU A 11 6.09 -14.82 4.62
CA GLU A 11 5.79 -16.14 5.21
C GLU A 11 7.02 -16.81 5.84
N ARG A 12 7.89 -16.00 6.45
CA ARG A 12 9.17 -16.45 7.03
C ARG A 12 9.28 -16.10 8.50
N GLU A 13 9.90 -17.00 9.25
CA GLU A 13 10.30 -16.76 10.64
C GLU A 13 11.78 -16.42 10.74
N PHE A 14 12.11 -15.50 11.62
CA PHE A 14 13.49 -15.16 11.95
C PHE A 14 13.63 -14.76 13.42
N ARG A 15 14.88 -14.56 13.86
CA ARG A 15 15.16 -14.15 15.23
C ARG A 15 14.50 -12.81 15.52
N ASP A 16 13.81 -12.72 16.65
CA ASP A 16 13.08 -11.51 17.00
C ASP A 16 13.99 -10.42 17.61
N THR A 17 14.84 -9.82 16.78
CA THR A 17 15.63 -8.64 17.16
C THR A 17 15.17 -7.42 16.38
N LEU A 18 15.31 -6.23 16.97
CA LEU A 18 14.96 -4.96 16.30
C LEU A 18 15.78 -4.76 15.02
N GLU A 19 17.06 -5.12 15.05
CA GLU A 19 17.96 -5.01 13.90
C GLU A 19 17.56 -5.93 12.76
N ASP A 20 17.27 -7.21 13.06
CA ASP A 20 16.82 -8.19 12.06
C ASP A 20 15.47 -7.78 11.46
N ARG A 21 14.52 -7.29 12.27
CA ARG A 21 13.25 -6.75 11.77
C ARG A 21 13.46 -5.55 10.85
N ARG A 22 14.41 -4.65 11.16
CA ARG A 22 14.70 -3.49 10.31
C ARG A 22 15.32 -3.92 8.98
N LYS A 23 16.36 -4.76 9.03
CA LYS A 23 17.03 -5.31 7.84
C LYS A 23 16.04 -6.07 6.95
N HIS A 24 15.20 -6.92 7.54
CA HIS A 24 14.18 -7.65 6.82
C HIS A 24 13.18 -6.72 6.11
N ARG A 25 12.65 -5.70 6.79
CA ARG A 25 11.68 -4.77 6.19
C ARG A 25 12.24 -3.93 5.04
N GLN A 26 13.55 -3.70 5.04
CA GLN A 26 14.25 -2.98 3.97
C GLN A 26 14.71 -3.90 2.84
N SER A 27 14.61 -5.22 3.02
CA SER A 27 15.02 -6.18 1.98
C SER A 27 14.14 -6.07 0.74
N ALA A 28 14.74 -6.20 -0.44
CA ALA A 28 14.01 -6.14 -1.72
C ALA A 28 12.89 -7.19 -1.79
N SER A 29 13.12 -8.40 -1.26
CA SER A 29 12.10 -9.46 -1.21
C SER A 29 10.87 -9.04 -0.39
N HIS A 30 11.08 -8.40 0.76
CA HIS A 30 9.97 -7.91 1.57
C HIS A 30 9.21 -6.78 0.88
N LEU A 31 9.94 -5.82 0.30
CA LEU A 31 9.31 -4.70 -0.40
C LEU A 31 8.46 -5.17 -1.59
N LEU A 32 8.95 -6.15 -2.35
CA LEU A 32 8.20 -6.78 -3.44
C LEU A 32 6.94 -7.48 -2.92
N ALA A 33 7.08 -8.36 -1.92
CA ALA A 33 5.95 -9.11 -1.35
C ALA A 33 4.88 -8.18 -0.75
N ARG A 34 5.30 -7.13 -0.03
CA ARG A 34 4.40 -6.11 0.50
C ARG A 34 3.65 -5.38 -0.62
N ASN A 35 4.36 -4.97 -1.68
CA ASN A 35 3.76 -4.24 -2.79
C ASN A 35 2.76 -5.09 -3.58
N GLU A 36 3.07 -6.37 -3.78
CA GLU A 36 2.16 -7.33 -4.40
C GLU A 36 0.89 -7.49 -3.56
N PHE A 37 1.06 -7.68 -2.25
CA PHE A 37 -0.06 -7.78 -1.32
C PHE A 37 -0.94 -6.52 -1.33
N TYR A 38 -0.35 -5.33 -1.31
CA TYR A 38 -1.11 -4.06 -1.36
C TYR A 38 -1.90 -3.93 -2.66
N THR A 39 -1.28 -4.28 -3.79
CA THR A 39 -1.95 -4.27 -5.10
C THR A 39 -3.14 -5.23 -5.12
N HIS A 40 -2.95 -6.44 -4.61
CA HIS A 40 -4.01 -7.45 -4.53
C HIS A 40 -5.19 -6.98 -3.68
N LEU A 41 -4.92 -6.33 -2.54
CA LEU A 41 -5.97 -5.77 -1.71
C LEU A 41 -6.72 -4.63 -2.38
N LEU A 42 -6.01 -3.69 -3.01
CA LEU A 42 -6.64 -2.61 -3.76
C LEU A 42 -7.53 -3.15 -4.88
N ARG A 43 -7.09 -4.18 -5.61
CA ARG A 43 -7.90 -4.91 -6.60
C ARG A 43 -9.16 -5.50 -5.98
N LYS A 44 -9.04 -6.20 -4.84
CA LYS A 44 -10.19 -6.76 -4.14
C LYS A 44 -11.18 -5.70 -3.69
N TYR A 45 -10.69 -4.57 -3.17
CA TYR A 45 -11.55 -3.48 -2.77
C TYR A 45 -12.26 -2.84 -3.97
N TYR A 46 -11.55 -2.64 -5.07
CA TYR A 46 -12.16 -2.15 -6.31
C TYR A 46 -13.22 -3.11 -6.85
N LEU A 47 -12.95 -4.43 -6.86
CA LEU A 47 -13.94 -5.44 -7.26
C LEU A 47 -15.15 -5.48 -6.33
N LYS A 48 -14.96 -5.26 -5.02
CA LYS A 48 -16.05 -5.31 -4.04
C LYS A 48 -16.93 -4.05 -4.06
N TYR A 49 -16.31 -2.88 -4.08
CA TYR A 49 -17.00 -1.59 -3.88
C TYR A 49 -17.23 -0.82 -5.19
N GLY A 50 -16.42 -1.08 -6.22
CA GLY A 50 -16.56 -0.50 -7.54
C GLY A 50 -16.63 1.02 -7.51
N GLU A 51 -17.64 1.57 -8.19
CA GLU A 51 -17.87 3.01 -8.34
C GLU A 51 -18.16 3.72 -7.01
N ARG A 52 -18.53 2.99 -5.95
CA ARG A 52 -18.73 3.58 -4.61
C ARG A 52 -17.46 4.18 -4.02
N LEU A 53 -16.30 3.79 -4.55
CA LEU A 53 -15.02 4.39 -4.19
C LEU A 53 -14.87 5.81 -4.76
N PHE A 54 -15.48 6.09 -5.92
CA PHE A 54 -15.14 7.27 -6.73
C PHE A 54 -15.46 8.60 -6.05
N PRO A 55 -16.56 8.77 -5.31
CA PRO A 55 -16.84 10.02 -4.59
C PRO A 55 -15.80 10.37 -3.51
N HIS A 56 -14.95 9.42 -3.12
CA HIS A 56 -13.93 9.60 -2.08
C HIS A 56 -12.52 9.89 -2.64
N PHE A 57 -12.42 10.08 -3.96
CA PHE A 57 -11.19 10.43 -4.66
C PHE A 57 -11.43 11.65 -5.55
N THR A 58 -10.42 12.50 -5.70
CA THR A 58 -10.41 13.46 -6.79
C THR A 58 -10.28 12.74 -8.14
N TYR A 59 -10.57 13.43 -9.24
CA TYR A 59 -10.39 12.85 -10.57
C TYR A 59 -8.95 12.35 -10.80
N ASP A 60 -7.95 13.14 -10.41
CA ASP A 60 -6.54 12.77 -10.54
C ASP A 60 -6.16 11.57 -9.66
N GLU A 61 -6.66 11.53 -8.42
CA GLU A 61 -6.45 10.40 -7.52
C GLU A 61 -7.12 9.14 -8.06
N LEU A 62 -8.31 9.23 -8.62
CA LEU A 62 -9.00 8.09 -9.23
C LEU A 62 -8.24 7.56 -10.44
N SER A 63 -7.74 8.46 -11.29
CA SER A 63 -6.87 8.10 -12.43
C SER A 63 -5.62 7.35 -11.95
N LEU A 64 -4.95 7.87 -10.92
CA LEU A 64 -3.79 7.22 -10.30
C LEU A 64 -4.13 5.86 -9.66
N PHE A 65 -5.27 5.78 -8.98
CA PHE A 65 -5.75 4.54 -8.34
C PHE A 65 -5.95 3.43 -9.37
N LEU A 66 -6.64 3.74 -10.47
CA LEU A 66 -6.88 2.80 -11.57
C LEU A 66 -5.58 2.39 -12.27
N GLU A 67 -4.66 3.35 -12.49
CA GLU A 67 -3.34 3.09 -13.05
C GLU A 67 -2.55 2.12 -12.16
N ILE A 68 -2.51 2.34 -10.85
CA ILE A 68 -1.76 1.49 -9.90
C ILE A 68 -2.33 0.06 -9.83
N ILE A 69 -3.65 -0.08 -9.92
CA ILE A 69 -4.30 -1.39 -9.93
C ILE A 69 -4.00 -2.15 -11.24
N LYS A 70 -4.03 -1.47 -12.38
CA LYS A 70 -3.81 -2.07 -13.70
C LYS A 70 -2.33 -2.31 -13.99
N LYS A 71 -1.49 -1.34 -13.66
CA LYS A 71 -0.05 -1.28 -13.95
C LYS A 71 0.75 -1.14 -12.65
N PRO A 72 0.88 -2.23 -11.89
CA PRO A 72 1.43 -2.20 -10.53
C PRO A 72 2.93 -1.89 -10.46
N ASN A 73 3.67 -1.99 -11.55
CA ASN A 73 5.11 -1.75 -11.52
C ASN A 73 5.46 -0.62 -12.47
N SER A 74 6.51 0.13 -12.14
CA SER A 74 7.05 1.14 -13.03
C SER A 74 7.77 0.46 -14.19
N CYS A 75 7.64 1.01 -15.39
CA CYS A 75 8.32 0.46 -16.54
C CYS A 75 9.82 0.73 -16.46
N LYS A 76 10.62 -0.35 -16.53
CA LYS A 76 12.09 -0.27 -16.50
C LYS A 76 12.66 0.57 -17.65
N TYR A 77 11.96 0.63 -18.78
CA TYR A 77 12.40 1.33 -19.99
C TYR A 77 11.75 2.70 -20.14
N HIS A 78 11.11 3.22 -19.09
CA HIS A 78 10.48 4.53 -19.17
C HIS A 78 11.53 5.64 -19.00
N HIS A 79 11.80 6.33 -20.10
CA HIS A 79 12.56 7.58 -20.12
C HIS A 79 11.76 8.62 -20.92
N PHE A 80 11.73 9.85 -20.40
CA PHE A 80 11.25 11.01 -21.14
C PHE A 80 12.38 11.47 -22.06
N GLN A 81 12.16 11.47 -23.37
CA GLN A 81 13.04 12.17 -24.30
C GLN A 81 12.34 13.46 -24.71
N GLN A 82 12.90 14.61 -24.31
CA GLN A 82 12.45 15.91 -24.80
C GLN A 82 12.98 16.09 -26.22
N SER A 83 12.12 15.90 -27.21
CA SER A 83 12.37 16.35 -28.58
C SER A 83 11.35 17.42 -28.96
N ASN A 84 11.79 18.69 -28.92
CA ASN A 84 11.29 19.90 -29.58
C ASN A 84 9.78 20.20 -29.72
N SER A 85 8.84 19.45 -29.11
CA SER A 85 7.41 19.80 -28.86
C SER A 85 6.50 18.58 -28.61
N THR A 86 7.01 17.34 -28.66
CA THR A 86 6.20 16.15 -28.38
C THR A 86 6.94 15.19 -27.44
N GLU A 87 6.38 14.99 -26.23
CA GLU A 87 6.83 13.97 -25.28
C GLU A 87 6.45 12.59 -25.82
N THR A 88 7.41 11.83 -26.35
CA THR A 88 7.19 10.44 -26.75
C THR A 88 7.81 9.51 -25.72
N SER A 89 7.00 8.70 -25.04
CA SER A 89 7.50 7.68 -24.12
C SER A 89 8.16 6.55 -24.92
N ILE A 90 9.47 6.32 -24.74
CA ILE A 90 10.23 5.32 -25.49
C ILE A 90 10.10 3.96 -24.79
N CYS A 91 8.89 3.42 -24.74
CA CYS A 91 8.68 2.04 -24.35
C CYS A 91 8.43 1.19 -25.59
N LYS A 92 9.20 0.11 -25.75
CA LYS A 92 8.99 -0.88 -26.83
C LYS A 92 7.57 -1.49 -26.85
N HIS A 93 6.85 -1.41 -25.73
CA HIS A 93 5.47 -1.91 -25.61
C HIS A 93 4.42 -0.80 -25.72
N GLY A 94 4.83 0.48 -25.75
CA GLY A 94 3.92 1.64 -25.83
C GLY A 94 2.75 1.54 -24.85
N GLU A 95 1.54 1.75 -25.36
CA GLU A 95 0.30 1.67 -24.57
C GLU A 95 0.00 0.27 -24.02
N ARG A 96 0.49 -0.79 -24.69
CA ARG A 96 0.33 -2.19 -24.27
C ARG A 96 1.25 -2.58 -23.12
N CYS A 97 2.10 -1.67 -22.64
CA CYS A 97 2.97 -1.93 -21.52
C CYS A 97 2.14 -2.23 -20.26
N ALA A 98 2.42 -3.37 -19.62
CA ALA A 98 1.82 -3.77 -18.35
C ALA A 98 2.34 -2.95 -17.15
N ASN A 99 3.32 -2.07 -17.38
CA ASN A 99 3.96 -1.25 -16.37
C ASN A 99 3.63 0.22 -16.58
N SER A 100 3.57 0.98 -15.49
CA SER A 100 3.27 2.40 -15.53
C SER A 100 4.41 3.16 -16.17
N HIS A 101 4.05 4.04 -17.09
CA HIS A 101 4.93 5.07 -17.65
C HIS A 101 4.80 6.39 -16.89
N ARG A 102 3.66 6.61 -16.24
CA ARG A 102 3.42 7.84 -15.49
C ARG A 102 4.17 7.87 -14.16
N LEU A 103 4.32 6.72 -13.50
CA LEU A 103 4.81 6.65 -12.13
C LEU A 103 6.08 5.80 -12.02
N ASN A 104 7.05 6.30 -11.26
CA ASN A 104 8.21 5.54 -10.84
C ASN A 104 7.87 4.59 -9.67
N TYR A 105 8.80 3.69 -9.33
CA TYR A 105 8.57 2.69 -8.27
C TYR A 105 8.22 3.30 -6.91
N GLU A 106 8.91 4.37 -6.52
CA GLU A 106 8.69 5.04 -5.24
C GLU A 106 7.31 5.69 -5.16
N GLN A 107 6.91 6.39 -6.22
CA GLN A 107 5.59 7.00 -6.35
C GLN A 107 4.48 5.94 -6.30
N ILE A 108 4.63 4.83 -7.02
CA ILE A 108 3.67 3.72 -6.96
C ILE A 108 3.59 3.18 -5.53
N SER A 109 4.73 2.92 -4.87
CA SER A 109 4.76 2.41 -3.50
C SER A 109 4.09 3.38 -2.52
N HIS A 110 4.31 4.68 -2.67
CA HIS A 110 3.71 5.72 -1.86
C HIS A 110 2.18 5.73 -2.03
N TRP A 111 1.70 5.90 -3.26
CA TRP A 111 0.26 6.00 -3.55
C TRP A 111 -0.51 4.72 -3.23
N ARG A 112 0.09 3.53 -3.41
CA ARG A 112 -0.51 2.28 -2.92
C ARG A 112 -0.83 2.33 -1.43
N SER A 113 0.12 2.81 -0.64
CA SER A 113 -0.03 2.88 0.81
C SER A 113 -1.14 3.86 1.18
N VAL A 114 -1.13 5.05 0.56
CA VAL A 114 -2.17 6.09 0.72
C VAL A 114 -3.56 5.55 0.37
N PHE A 115 -3.71 4.92 -0.80
CA PHE A 115 -4.99 4.38 -1.23
C PHE A 115 -5.45 3.23 -0.35
N LEU A 116 -4.55 2.32 0.03
CA LEU A 116 -4.93 1.20 0.88
C LEU A 116 -5.44 1.71 2.23
N ASN A 117 -4.79 2.71 2.82
CA ASN A 117 -5.21 3.31 4.08
C ASN A 117 -6.58 3.95 3.97
N ARG A 118 -6.76 4.81 2.96
CA ARG A 118 -8.03 5.51 2.74
C ARG A 118 -9.17 4.51 2.54
N VAL A 119 -9.01 3.55 1.62
CA VAL A 119 -10.05 2.56 1.32
C VAL A 119 -10.36 1.67 2.53
N THR A 120 -9.34 1.32 3.31
CA THR A 120 -9.53 0.51 4.52
C THR A 120 -10.31 1.28 5.59
N ILE A 121 -10.03 2.58 5.77
CA ILE A 121 -10.80 3.46 6.67
C ILE A 121 -12.25 3.54 6.22
N LEU A 122 -12.50 3.86 4.93
CA LEU A 122 -13.84 3.95 4.35
C LEU A 122 -14.62 2.63 4.53
N SER A 123 -13.96 1.49 4.31
CA SER A 123 -14.52 0.16 4.54
C SER A 123 -14.86 -0.08 6.01
N SER A 124 -14.01 0.38 6.93
CA SER A 124 -14.21 0.16 8.38
C SER A 124 -15.34 1.02 8.96
N GLN A 125 -15.51 2.22 8.43
CA GLN A 125 -16.58 3.16 8.81
C GLN A 125 -17.92 2.82 8.15
N LYS A 126 -18.00 1.70 7.40
CA LYS A 126 -19.18 1.29 6.61
C LYS A 126 -19.64 2.33 5.59
N LEU A 127 -18.78 3.28 5.22
CA LEU A 127 -19.09 4.29 4.20
C LEU A 127 -19.23 3.67 2.80
N LEU A 128 -18.62 2.51 2.59
CA LEU A 128 -18.68 1.74 1.33
C LEU A 128 -19.74 0.63 1.35
N SER A 129 -20.76 0.74 2.21
CA SER A 129 -21.76 -0.30 2.50
C SER A 129 -22.15 -1.13 1.27
N SER A 130 -21.93 -2.45 1.35
CA SER A 130 -22.39 -3.45 0.39
C SER A 130 -23.35 -4.40 1.09
N ASN A 131 -24.37 -4.90 0.38
CA ASN A 131 -25.31 -5.91 0.88
C ASN A 131 -24.61 -7.19 1.41
N ASP A 132 -23.34 -7.39 1.03
CA ASP A 132 -22.48 -8.44 1.58
C ASP A 132 -21.63 -7.94 2.77
N GLU A 133 -22.06 -8.30 3.98
CA GLU A 133 -21.44 -7.90 5.26
C GLU A 133 -20.04 -8.51 5.51
N ARG A 134 -19.53 -9.37 4.63
CA ARG A 134 -18.22 -10.02 4.85
C ARG A 134 -17.07 -9.05 4.54
N PRO A 135 -16.22 -8.69 5.53
CA PRO A 135 -15.08 -7.83 5.27
C PRO A 135 -14.05 -8.52 4.36
N VAL A 136 -13.41 -7.75 3.47
CA VAL A 136 -12.40 -8.25 2.49
C VAL A 136 -11.22 -8.94 3.17
N LEU A 137 -10.94 -8.56 4.42
CA LEU A 137 -9.91 -9.11 5.28
C LEU A 137 -10.53 -9.52 6.63
N SER A 138 -9.96 -10.54 7.27
CA SER A 138 -10.38 -10.89 8.63
C SER A 138 -10.08 -9.74 9.59
N LYS A 139 -10.92 -9.54 10.62
CA LYS A 139 -10.75 -8.46 11.61
C LYS A 139 -9.34 -8.42 12.22
N ARG A 140 -8.69 -9.58 12.40
CA ARG A 140 -7.29 -9.68 12.89
C ARG A 140 -6.27 -9.10 11.90
N LYS A 141 -6.43 -9.38 10.61
CA LYS A 141 -5.50 -8.93 9.55
C LYS A 141 -5.68 -7.45 9.24
N ILE A 142 -6.94 -6.98 9.23
CA ILE A 142 -7.30 -5.55 9.19
C ILE A 142 -6.64 -4.80 10.36
N LYS A 143 -6.74 -5.30 11.59
CA LYS A 143 -6.19 -4.61 12.77
C LYS A 143 -4.67 -4.46 12.66
N LYS A 144 -3.93 -5.45 12.17
CA LYS A 144 -2.46 -5.33 12.01
C LYS A 144 -2.06 -4.38 10.89
N ASP A 145 -2.70 -4.45 9.72
CA ASP A 145 -2.37 -3.59 8.57
C ASP A 145 -2.82 -2.14 8.78
N ILE A 146 -4.04 -1.91 9.32
CA ILE A 146 -4.47 -0.56 9.73
C ILE A 146 -3.55 -0.01 10.81
N MET A 147 -3.19 -0.79 11.83
CA MET A 147 -2.34 -0.29 12.92
C MET A 147 -0.92 -0.02 12.45
N LEU A 148 -0.37 -0.86 11.57
CA LEU A 148 0.96 -0.64 10.98
C LEU A 148 0.95 0.59 10.09
N ASN A 149 -0.08 0.77 9.27
CA ASN A 149 -0.16 1.91 8.37
C ASN A 149 -0.53 3.22 9.08
N LEU A 150 -1.44 3.22 10.06
CA LEU A 150 -1.69 4.35 10.95
C LEU A 150 -0.44 4.71 11.76
N TRP A 151 0.34 3.70 12.16
CA TRP A 151 1.63 3.91 12.82
C TRP A 151 2.66 4.54 11.87
N LEU A 152 2.75 4.08 10.62
CA LEU A 152 3.62 4.68 9.59
C LEU A 152 3.21 6.12 9.26
N GLU A 153 1.92 6.41 9.11
CA GLU A 153 1.42 7.76 8.85
C GLU A 153 1.68 8.73 10.01
N ARG A 154 1.57 8.26 11.26
CA ARG A 154 1.79 9.09 12.45
C ARG A 154 3.28 9.26 12.76
N THR A 155 4.12 8.24 12.62
CA THR A 155 5.52 8.33 13.07
C THR A 155 6.40 9.29 12.28
N HIS A 156 6.02 9.64 11.04
CA HIS A 156 6.75 10.62 10.24
C HIS A 156 6.47 12.10 10.60
N HIS A 157 5.39 12.39 11.37
CA HIS A 157 5.02 13.75 11.76
C HIS A 157 4.74 13.95 13.26
N MET A 158 4.88 12.91 14.09
CA MET A 158 4.63 13.00 15.54
C MET A 158 5.92 13.33 16.30
N ASP A 159 5.81 14.20 17.29
CA ASP A 159 6.83 14.41 18.31
C ASP A 159 6.95 13.17 19.24
N ASP A 160 8.09 13.01 19.90
CA ASP A 160 8.41 11.79 20.66
C ASP A 160 7.46 11.53 21.84
N ARG A 161 6.79 12.57 22.34
CA ARG A 161 5.77 12.46 23.38
C ARG A 161 4.52 11.76 22.85
N SER A 162 4.06 12.12 21.66
CA SER A 162 2.91 11.51 20.99
C SER A 162 3.19 10.06 20.58
N LYS A 163 4.44 9.75 20.19
CA LYS A 163 4.88 8.36 19.92
C LYS A 163 4.74 7.46 21.16
N LYS A 164 5.17 7.94 22.34
CA LYS A 164 5.07 7.18 23.61
C LYS A 164 3.63 6.94 24.06
N LEU A 165 2.76 7.97 23.99
CA LEU A 165 1.36 7.86 24.39
C LEU A 165 0.61 6.84 23.53
N MET A 166 0.90 6.83 22.22
CA MET A 166 0.26 5.90 21.30
C MET A 166 0.78 4.47 21.47
N GLN A 167 2.07 4.28 21.74
CA GLN A 167 2.63 2.98 22.13
C GLN A 167 1.89 2.39 23.35
N GLN A 168 1.57 3.22 24.34
CA GLN A 168 0.82 2.79 25.52
C GLN A 168 -0.63 2.39 25.18
N LEU A 169 -1.30 3.11 24.26
CA LEU A 169 -2.65 2.77 23.80
C LEU A 169 -2.71 1.47 23.00
N ILE A 170 -1.68 1.18 22.20
CA ILE A 170 -1.57 -0.07 21.44
C ILE A 170 -1.34 -1.25 22.39
N MET A 171 -0.45 -1.09 23.37
CA MET A 171 -0.14 -2.11 24.38
C MET A 171 -1.30 -2.40 25.33
N ARG A 172 -2.25 -1.46 25.50
CA ARG A 172 -3.48 -1.66 26.28
C ARG A 172 -4.61 -2.38 25.53
N ASN A 173 -4.55 -2.45 24.19
CA ASN A 173 -5.63 -2.98 23.34
C ASN A 173 -5.21 -4.22 22.52
N LEU A 174 -4.07 -4.81 22.86
CA LEU A 174 -3.60 -6.14 22.47
C LEU A 174 -3.81 -7.10 23.63
#